data_AF-A4HCR7-F1
#
_entry.id   AF-A4HCR7-F1
#
_cell.length_a   1.000
_cell.length_b   1.000
_cell.length_c   1.000
_cell.angle_alpha   90.00
_cell.angle_beta   90.00
_cell.angle_gamma   90.00
#
_symmetry.space_group_name_H-M   'P 1'
#
loop_
_entity.id
_entity.type
_entity.pdbx_description
1 polymer ?
#
loop_
_entity_poly.entity_id
_entity_poly.type
_entity_poly.pdbx_seq_one_letter_code
_entity_poly.pdbx_strand_id
1 'polypeptide(L)'
;MPSYESRHMLRVLDSPEVLAKSFISYCKRHNVTTRGRCRIGFVHRSPPHNTHTRPDNYLLRGLIANRDISKDENVVIMPVTACLHPGAAFRCEPFWSLLAPEVQSVLGDLACAYNSRIVDRSLIRHNQLLLALYMTYLVLQRNCNPPQLSAMPGGDAIDYINFMPRNEGNFEQLAAHLAGWLDAPEICRSAQASLASHFQLTQAEVRPVIIYALCMIYSRMVPMDHRACLQYALQSTPLARAWDNIEATAAPAALPPPSSAGGAGAGSSGVNPSLVRDPISFLCPVIDMCNHSDNENVAVMVPDNHAASVAGPAICLRTLCPVAKGEELTMKYGAAPHELKLIWGMQDILQ
;
A
#
# COMPACT_ATOMS: atom_id res chain seq x y z
N MET A 1 -0.82 4.70 -34.93
CA MET A 1 -1.09 3.25 -34.76
C MET A 1 -1.46 3.00 -33.32
N PRO A 2 -2.53 2.26 -32.99
CA PRO A 2 -2.75 1.84 -31.61
C PRO A 2 -1.58 0.92 -31.22
N SER A 3 -0.76 1.34 -30.26
CA SER A 3 0.31 0.50 -29.72
C SER A 3 -0.32 -0.66 -28.97
N TYR A 4 -0.05 -1.89 -29.39
CA TYR A 4 -0.48 -3.07 -28.65
C TYR A 4 0.35 -3.14 -27.36
N GLU A 5 -0.28 -2.86 -26.22
CA GLU A 5 0.37 -2.98 -24.91
C GLU A 5 0.74 -4.45 -24.65
N SER A 6 1.99 -4.68 -24.24
CA SER A 6 2.49 -6.03 -23.99
C SER A 6 2.60 -6.29 -22.49
N ARG A 7 1.78 -7.20 -21.96
CA ARG A 7 1.76 -7.58 -20.53
C ARG A 7 2.83 -8.62 -20.15
N HIS A 8 3.77 -8.93 -21.04
CA HIS A 8 4.73 -10.02 -20.80
C HIS A 8 5.60 -9.78 -19.56
N MET A 9 5.96 -8.51 -19.27
CA MET A 9 6.73 -8.13 -18.08
C MET A 9 6.01 -8.39 -16.75
N LEU A 10 4.68 -8.51 -16.77
CA LEU A 10 3.86 -8.81 -15.59
C LEU A 10 3.78 -10.31 -15.28
N ARG A 11 4.18 -11.18 -16.21
CA ARG A 11 4.09 -12.62 -16.04
C ARG A 11 4.96 -13.06 -14.86
N VAL A 12 4.42 -13.98 -14.08
CA VAL A 12 5.11 -14.71 -13.02
C VAL A 12 4.88 -16.17 -13.32
N LEU A 13 5.96 -16.90 -13.59
CA LEU A 13 5.87 -18.30 -14.03
C LEU A 13 5.97 -19.29 -12.88
N ASP A 14 6.31 -18.81 -11.69
CA ASP A 14 6.39 -19.61 -10.47
C ASP A 14 4.99 -20.09 -10.04
N SER A 15 4.94 -21.31 -9.48
CA SER A 15 3.69 -21.86 -8.95
C SER A 15 3.23 -21.09 -7.70
N PRO A 16 1.93 -21.12 -7.37
CA PRO A 16 1.42 -20.49 -6.16
C PRO A 16 2.15 -20.90 -4.87
N GLU A 17 2.59 -22.17 -4.77
CA GLU A 17 3.33 -22.68 -3.62
C GLU A 17 4.73 -22.06 -3.51
N VAL A 18 5.42 -21.88 -4.64
CA VAL A 18 6.73 -21.22 -4.69
C VAL A 18 6.58 -19.76 -4.28
N LEU A 19 5.59 -19.06 -4.83
CA LEU A 19 5.30 -17.66 -4.49
C LEU A 19 4.95 -17.49 -3.01
N ALA A 20 4.14 -18.38 -2.44
CA ALA A 20 3.82 -18.36 -1.02
C ALA A 20 5.07 -18.58 -0.15
N LYS A 21 5.95 -19.51 -0.52
CA LYS A 21 7.21 -19.76 0.21
C LYS A 21 8.15 -18.56 0.16
N SER A 22 8.30 -17.93 -1.01
CA SER A 22 9.13 -16.72 -1.15
C SER A 22 8.56 -15.57 -0.33
N PHE A 23 7.25 -15.34 -0.37
CA PHE A 23 6.58 -14.33 0.44
C PHE A 23 6.74 -14.56 1.95
N ILE A 24 6.58 -15.81 2.41
CA ILE A 24 6.81 -16.16 3.82
C ILE A 24 8.28 -15.90 4.20
N SER A 25 9.22 -16.21 3.31
CA SER A 25 10.65 -15.98 3.53
C SER A 25 10.97 -14.49 3.61
N TYR A 26 10.37 -13.67 2.75
CA TYR A 26 10.42 -12.21 2.84
C TYR A 26 9.90 -11.72 4.20
N CYS A 27 8.68 -12.13 4.59
CA CYS A 27 8.11 -11.76 5.89
C CYS A 27 9.02 -12.12 7.07
N LYS A 28 9.67 -13.29 7.04
CA LYS A 28 10.62 -13.72 8.07
C LYS A 28 11.89 -12.87 8.10
N ARG A 29 12.50 -12.59 6.94
CA ARG A 29 13.70 -11.74 6.83
C ARG A 29 13.44 -10.32 7.37
N HIS A 30 12.22 -9.83 7.16
CA HIS A 30 11.78 -8.50 7.60
C HIS A 30 11.08 -8.50 8.97
N ASN A 31 11.18 -9.58 9.75
CA ASN A 31 10.65 -9.69 11.12
C ASN A 31 9.13 -9.46 11.27
N VAL A 32 8.35 -9.72 10.21
CA VAL A 32 6.88 -9.71 10.28
C VAL A 32 6.41 -10.91 11.11
N THR A 33 5.63 -10.63 12.15
CA THR A 33 5.24 -11.64 13.14
C THR A 33 3.71 -11.74 13.25
N THR A 34 3.16 -12.94 13.04
CA THR A 34 1.73 -13.24 13.27
C THR A 34 1.47 -14.04 14.55
N ARG A 35 2.53 -14.58 15.18
CA ARG A 35 2.46 -15.49 16.35
C ARG A 35 1.49 -16.68 16.18
N GLY A 36 1.28 -17.13 14.94
CA GLY A 36 0.33 -18.19 14.62
C GLY A 36 -1.14 -17.84 14.85
N ARG A 37 -1.47 -16.55 15.02
CA ARG A 37 -2.83 -16.05 15.26
C ARG A 37 -3.67 -16.04 13.99
N CYS A 38 -3.05 -15.79 12.84
CA CYS A 38 -3.74 -15.77 11.56
C CYS A 38 -2.98 -16.55 10.48
N ARG A 39 -3.70 -16.90 9.41
CA ARG A 39 -3.18 -17.44 8.16
C ARG A 39 -3.77 -16.67 6.99
N ILE A 40 -3.05 -16.65 5.87
CA ILE A 40 -3.61 -16.20 4.59
C ILE A 40 -4.38 -17.40 4.01
N GLY A 41 -5.65 -17.19 3.68
CA GLY A 41 -6.50 -18.20 3.07
C GLY A 41 -7.47 -17.59 2.07
N PHE A 42 -8.38 -18.40 1.56
CA PHE A 42 -9.48 -17.93 0.72
C PHE A 42 -10.76 -17.89 1.53
N VAL A 43 -11.53 -16.84 1.33
CA VAL A 43 -12.85 -16.64 1.93
C VAL A 43 -13.89 -16.60 0.82
N HIS A 44 -14.98 -17.31 1.01
CA HIS A 44 -16.10 -17.31 0.08
C HIS A 44 -16.86 -15.99 0.19
N ARG A 45 -17.20 -15.42 -0.97
CA ARG A 45 -18.13 -14.30 -1.09
C ARG A 45 -19.38 -14.75 -1.83
N SER A 46 -20.50 -14.10 -1.52
CA SER A 46 -21.73 -14.29 -2.27
C SER A 46 -21.60 -13.66 -3.67
N PRO A 47 -22.12 -14.30 -4.72
CA PRO A 47 -22.25 -13.66 -6.02
C PRO A 47 -23.12 -12.40 -5.90
N PRO A 48 -22.86 -11.33 -6.68
CA PRO A 48 -23.83 -10.25 -6.84
C PRO A 48 -25.17 -10.81 -7.31
N HIS A 49 -26.28 -10.27 -6.78
CA HIS A 49 -27.62 -10.63 -7.22
C HIS A 49 -27.75 -10.51 -8.74
N ASN A 50 -28.38 -11.51 -9.39
CA ASN A 50 -28.56 -11.63 -10.85
C ASN A 50 -27.35 -12.10 -11.68
N THR A 51 -26.31 -12.66 -11.08
CA THR A 51 -25.24 -13.34 -11.83
C THR A 51 -25.45 -14.86 -11.81
N HIS A 52 -25.71 -15.47 -12.97
CA HIS A 52 -25.78 -16.94 -13.15
C HIS A 52 -24.39 -17.61 -13.12
N THR A 53 -23.50 -17.13 -12.27
CA THR A 53 -22.13 -17.60 -12.14
C THR A 53 -21.99 -18.56 -10.96
N ARG A 54 -21.16 -19.61 -11.12
CA ARG A 54 -20.92 -20.60 -10.08
C ARG A 54 -20.32 -19.94 -8.81
N PRO A 55 -20.73 -20.36 -7.59
CA PRO A 55 -20.21 -19.81 -6.33
C PRO A 55 -18.69 -19.91 -6.16
N ASP A 56 -18.07 -20.94 -6.75
CA ASP A 56 -16.62 -21.19 -6.67
C ASP A 56 -15.76 -20.09 -7.32
N ASN A 57 -16.37 -19.21 -8.12
CA ASN A 57 -15.68 -18.09 -8.77
C ASN A 57 -15.51 -16.86 -7.85
N TYR A 58 -16.05 -16.87 -6.64
CA TYR A 58 -16.03 -15.74 -5.71
C TYR A 58 -15.17 -15.99 -4.47
N LEU A 59 -13.96 -16.51 -4.69
CA LEU A 59 -12.95 -16.66 -3.65
C LEU A 59 -12.05 -15.42 -3.61
N LEU A 60 -12.01 -14.76 -2.45
CA LEU A 60 -11.05 -13.69 -2.20
C LEU A 60 -9.99 -14.18 -1.21
N ARG A 61 -8.74 -13.79 -1.45
CA ARG A 61 -7.68 -13.99 -0.47
C ARG A 61 -7.98 -13.08 0.73
N GLY A 62 -7.85 -13.62 1.93
CA GLY A 62 -8.12 -12.90 3.19
C GLY A 62 -7.26 -13.41 4.33
N LEU A 63 -7.27 -12.69 5.45
CA LEU A 63 -6.71 -13.18 6.70
C LEU A 63 -7.77 -13.94 7.49
N ILE A 64 -7.43 -15.14 7.93
CA ILE A 64 -8.33 -16.02 8.70
C ILE A 64 -7.69 -16.29 10.06
N ALA A 65 -8.46 -16.16 11.13
CA ALA A 65 -8.04 -16.51 12.48
C ALA A 65 -7.73 -18.01 12.57
N ASN A 66 -6.54 -18.35 13.04
CA ASN A 66 -6.09 -19.74 13.16
C ASN A 66 -6.44 -20.37 14.52
N ARG A 67 -6.79 -19.53 15.48
CA ARG A 67 -7.26 -19.84 16.84
C ARG A 67 -8.19 -18.72 17.31
N ASP A 68 -8.87 -18.91 18.43
CA ASP A 68 -9.59 -17.83 19.09
C ASP A 68 -8.60 -16.74 19.53
N ILE A 69 -8.98 -15.47 19.31
CA ILE A 69 -8.18 -14.29 19.61
C ILE A 69 -9.01 -13.40 20.52
N SER A 70 -8.44 -12.98 21.64
CA SER A 70 -9.13 -12.06 22.54
C SER A 70 -9.19 -10.66 21.92
N LYS A 71 -10.10 -9.82 22.42
CA LYS A 71 -10.08 -8.39 22.14
C LYS A 71 -8.71 -7.81 22.51
N ASP A 72 -8.28 -6.77 21.81
CA ASP A 72 -7.09 -5.99 22.13
C ASP A 72 -5.75 -6.74 21.95
N GLU A 73 -5.75 -7.81 21.15
CA GLU A 73 -4.54 -8.57 20.84
C GLU A 73 -3.96 -8.18 19.49
N ASN A 74 -2.63 -7.99 19.44
CA ASN A 74 -1.92 -7.79 18.19
C ASN A 74 -1.86 -9.13 17.42
N VAL A 75 -2.58 -9.19 16.30
CA VAL A 75 -2.61 -10.33 15.39
C VAL A 75 -1.37 -10.36 14.52
N VAL A 76 -1.03 -9.22 13.93
CA VAL A 76 0.17 -9.02 13.11
C VAL A 76 0.97 -7.89 13.73
N ILE A 77 2.29 -8.06 13.81
CA ILE A 77 3.24 -7.03 14.23
C ILE A 77 4.28 -6.95 13.11
N MET A 78 4.43 -5.76 12.53
CA MET A 78 5.28 -5.54 11.38
C MET A 78 6.13 -4.30 11.59
N PRO A 79 7.47 -4.38 11.51
CA PRO A 79 8.30 -3.18 11.52
C PRO A 79 8.13 -2.37 10.23
N VAL A 80 8.34 -1.06 10.30
CA VAL A 80 8.29 -0.19 9.12
C VAL A 80 9.24 -0.66 8.00
N THR A 81 10.38 -1.25 8.36
CA THR A 81 11.36 -1.79 7.39
C THR A 81 10.81 -2.90 6.49
N ALA A 82 9.74 -3.59 6.90
CA ALA A 82 9.10 -4.63 6.09
C ALA A 82 8.18 -4.06 5.01
N CYS A 83 7.78 -2.79 5.13
CA CYS A 83 6.81 -2.16 4.26
C CYS A 83 7.46 -1.67 2.97
N LEU A 84 6.68 -1.63 1.88
CA LEU A 84 7.06 -0.89 0.70
C LEU A 84 6.45 0.51 0.78
N HIS A 85 7.28 1.54 0.79
CA HIS A 85 6.89 2.92 0.98
C HIS A 85 7.83 3.87 0.22
N PRO A 86 7.48 5.15 0.00
CA PRO A 86 8.28 6.09 -0.80
C PRO A 86 9.75 6.21 -0.37
N GLY A 87 10.00 6.15 0.94
CA GLY A 87 11.38 6.16 1.48
C GLY A 87 12.25 5.00 1.00
N ALA A 88 11.69 3.82 0.73
CA ALA A 88 12.44 2.70 0.14
C ALA A 88 12.89 3.02 -1.29
N ALA A 89 12.05 3.71 -2.07
CA ALA A 89 12.37 4.16 -3.42
C ALA A 89 13.53 5.17 -3.42
N PHE A 90 13.47 6.20 -2.56
CA PHE A 90 14.56 7.19 -2.45
C PHE A 90 15.91 6.60 -2.06
N ARG A 91 15.91 5.56 -1.20
CA ARG A 91 17.15 4.92 -0.74
C ARG A 91 17.77 3.97 -1.77
N CYS A 92 17.02 3.60 -2.81
CA CYS A 92 17.55 2.80 -3.90
C CYS A 92 18.25 3.72 -4.90
N GLU A 93 19.55 3.96 -4.70
CA GLU A 93 20.35 4.84 -5.55
C GLU A 93 20.30 4.46 -7.04
N PRO A 94 20.43 3.18 -7.45
CA PRO A 94 20.32 2.80 -8.85
C PRO A 94 18.96 3.13 -9.49
N PHE A 95 17.88 3.06 -8.70
CA PHE A 95 16.55 3.49 -9.14
C PHE A 95 16.44 5.01 -9.20
N TRP A 96 16.90 5.72 -8.18
CA TRP A 96 16.76 7.18 -8.13
C TRP A 96 17.56 7.85 -9.25
N SER A 97 18.80 7.40 -9.45
CA SER A 97 19.74 7.96 -10.43
C SER A 97 19.35 7.72 -11.89
N LEU A 98 18.46 6.75 -12.19
CA LEU A 98 17.99 6.54 -13.57
C LEU A 98 16.91 7.54 -14.00
N LEU A 99 16.20 8.14 -13.04
CA LEU A 99 15.12 9.07 -13.34
C LEU A 99 15.69 10.39 -13.88
N ALA A 100 15.03 10.98 -14.86
CA ALA A 100 15.44 12.28 -15.39
C ALA A 100 15.45 13.38 -14.28
N PRO A 101 16.36 14.37 -14.33
CA PRO A 101 16.51 15.37 -13.27
C PRO A 101 15.22 16.13 -12.94
N GLU A 102 14.38 16.42 -13.93
CA GLU A 102 13.09 17.07 -13.74
C GLU A 102 12.10 16.19 -12.97
N VAL A 103 12.14 14.87 -13.17
CA VAL A 103 11.33 13.90 -12.42
C VAL A 103 11.84 13.83 -10.97
N GLN A 104 13.16 13.78 -10.78
CA GLN A 104 13.77 13.78 -9.45
C GLN A 104 13.42 15.05 -8.67
N SER A 105 13.47 16.22 -9.32
CA SER A 105 13.14 17.50 -8.70
C SER A 105 11.70 17.54 -8.17
N VAL A 106 10.74 17.07 -8.95
CA VAL A 106 9.32 17.10 -8.55
C VAL A 106 9.00 16.02 -7.52
N LEU A 107 9.53 14.80 -7.68
CA LEU A 107 9.29 13.73 -6.71
C LEU A 107 10.04 13.95 -5.39
N GLY A 108 11.14 14.70 -5.41
CA GLY A 108 11.91 15.11 -4.23
C GLY A 108 11.34 16.31 -3.49
N ASP A 109 10.31 16.97 -4.02
CA ASP A 109 9.65 18.11 -3.39
C ASP A 109 8.75 17.70 -2.20
N LEU A 110 8.51 18.64 -1.28
CA LEU A 110 7.64 18.43 -0.11
C LEU A 110 6.20 18.05 -0.49
N ALA A 111 5.72 18.40 -1.69
CA ALA A 111 4.44 17.92 -2.23
C ALA A 111 4.34 16.38 -2.21
N CYS A 112 5.47 15.68 -2.33
CA CYS A 112 5.55 14.22 -2.20
C CYS A 112 5.24 13.75 -0.78
N ALA A 113 5.79 14.43 0.24
CA ALA A 113 5.51 14.12 1.64
C ALA A 113 4.07 14.48 2.05
N TYR A 114 3.52 15.56 1.50
CA TYR A 114 2.16 16.03 1.84
C TYR A 114 1.06 15.37 1.01
N ASN A 115 1.33 14.19 0.45
CA ASN A 115 0.35 13.39 -0.28
C ASN A 115 -0.39 14.19 -1.36
N SER A 116 0.30 15.13 -2.03
CA SER A 116 -0.31 16.03 -3.01
C SER A 116 -0.48 15.35 -4.36
N ARG A 117 -1.49 15.76 -5.12
CA ARG A 117 -1.75 15.29 -6.49
C ARG A 117 -0.69 15.82 -7.45
N ILE A 118 -0.32 15.03 -8.46
CA ILE A 118 0.67 15.43 -9.47
C ILE A 118 0.18 16.58 -10.37
N VAL A 119 -1.14 16.65 -10.57
CA VAL A 119 -1.85 17.68 -11.32
C VAL A 119 -3.23 17.84 -10.68
N ASP A 120 -3.83 19.02 -10.79
CA ASP A 120 -5.19 19.26 -10.33
C ASP A 120 -6.18 18.19 -10.83
N ARG A 121 -7.01 17.69 -9.90
CA ARG A 121 -7.99 16.62 -10.12
C ARG A 121 -7.42 15.26 -10.52
N SER A 122 -6.10 15.12 -10.67
CA SER A 122 -5.48 13.81 -10.91
C SER A 122 -5.74 12.89 -9.73
N LEU A 123 -6.03 11.62 -10.03
CA LEU A 123 -6.06 10.59 -9.00
C LEU A 123 -4.66 10.36 -8.44
N ILE A 124 -3.65 10.40 -9.30
CA ILE A 124 -2.26 10.04 -8.98
C ILE A 124 -1.64 11.11 -8.09
N ARG A 125 -1.09 10.66 -6.95
CA ARG A 125 -0.31 11.48 -6.02
C ARG A 125 1.18 11.27 -6.22
N HIS A 126 1.99 12.25 -5.82
CA HIS A 126 3.45 12.23 -6.01
C HIS A 126 4.09 10.99 -5.36
N ASN A 127 3.74 10.69 -4.11
CA ASN A 127 4.24 9.52 -3.38
C ASN A 127 3.82 8.17 -4.02
N GLN A 128 2.61 8.10 -4.57
CA GLN A 128 2.07 6.93 -5.26
C GLN A 128 2.76 6.72 -6.61
N LEU A 129 3.03 7.80 -7.35
CA LEU A 129 3.81 7.74 -8.59
C LEU A 129 5.23 7.24 -8.29
N LEU A 130 5.91 7.83 -7.30
CA LEU A 130 7.26 7.39 -6.90
C LEU A 130 7.30 5.91 -6.53
N LEU A 131 6.35 5.46 -5.71
CA LEU A 131 6.25 4.06 -5.30
C LEU A 131 5.93 3.13 -6.49
N ALA A 132 5.05 3.55 -7.39
CA ALA A 132 4.70 2.78 -8.59
C ALA A 132 5.88 2.63 -9.55
N LEU A 133 6.67 3.69 -9.75
CA LEU A 133 7.89 3.67 -10.55
C LEU A 133 8.93 2.74 -9.92
N TYR A 134 9.07 2.75 -8.60
CA TYR A 134 10.00 1.84 -7.90
C TYR A 134 9.57 0.38 -7.99
N MET A 135 8.28 0.09 -7.76
CA MET A 135 7.73 -1.26 -7.98
C MET A 135 7.94 -1.73 -9.42
N THR A 136 7.73 -0.83 -10.38
CA THR A 136 7.97 -1.11 -11.80
C THR A 136 9.44 -1.44 -12.03
N TYR A 137 10.37 -0.64 -11.50
CA TYR A 137 11.80 -0.89 -11.59
C TYR A 137 12.18 -2.28 -11.04
N LEU A 138 11.66 -2.69 -9.89
CA LEU A 138 11.89 -4.03 -9.33
C LEU A 138 11.36 -5.15 -10.26
N VAL A 139 10.17 -4.97 -10.82
CA VAL A 139 9.59 -5.93 -11.78
C VAL A 139 10.43 -5.99 -13.06
N LEU A 140 10.87 -4.85 -13.61
CA LEU A 140 11.71 -4.82 -14.79
C LEU A 140 13.08 -5.45 -14.51
N GLN A 141 13.71 -5.15 -13.38
CA GLN A 141 14.96 -5.80 -12.97
C GLN A 141 14.84 -7.31 -12.85
N ARG A 142 13.74 -7.81 -12.29
CA ARG A 142 13.48 -9.26 -12.20
C ARG A 142 13.45 -9.94 -13.57
N ASN A 143 12.94 -9.25 -14.60
CA ASN A 143 12.82 -9.80 -15.95
C ASN A 143 14.09 -9.58 -16.78
N CYS A 144 14.76 -8.43 -16.64
CA CYS A 144 15.88 -8.01 -17.49
C CYS A 144 17.26 -8.29 -16.87
N ASN A 145 17.41 -8.17 -15.55
CA ASN A 145 18.69 -8.38 -14.85
C ASN A 145 18.51 -8.99 -13.44
N PRO A 146 18.08 -10.27 -13.34
CA PRO A 146 17.88 -10.94 -12.05
C PRO A 146 19.10 -10.93 -11.11
N PRO A 147 20.36 -11.11 -11.58
CA PRO A 147 21.52 -11.03 -10.71
C PRO A 147 21.67 -9.68 -10.03
N GLN A 148 21.46 -8.57 -10.76
CA GLN A 148 21.51 -7.23 -10.19
C GLN A 148 20.41 -7.02 -9.15
N LEU A 149 19.19 -7.51 -9.40
CA LEU A 149 18.10 -7.45 -8.43
C LEU A 149 18.48 -8.10 -7.10
N SER A 150 19.10 -9.27 -7.14
CA SER A 150 19.46 -10.03 -5.94
C SER A 150 20.56 -9.37 -5.09
N ALA A 151 21.43 -8.57 -5.71
CA ALA A 151 22.52 -7.86 -5.03
C ALA A 151 22.09 -6.47 -4.49
N MET A 152 20.94 -5.98 -4.93
CA MET A 152 20.48 -4.62 -4.62
C MET A 152 19.78 -4.55 -3.26
N PRO A 153 20.11 -3.58 -2.39
CA PRO A 153 19.37 -3.33 -1.16
C PRO A 153 17.87 -3.12 -1.44
N GLY A 154 17.02 -3.90 -0.77
CA GLY A 154 15.56 -3.87 -0.96
C GLY A 154 15.06 -4.56 -2.24
N GLY A 155 15.95 -5.19 -3.02
CA GLY A 155 15.56 -5.97 -4.20
C GLY A 155 14.70 -7.20 -3.88
N ASP A 156 14.79 -7.71 -2.64
CA ASP A 156 13.99 -8.84 -2.16
C ASP A 156 12.50 -8.50 -1.97
N ALA A 157 12.12 -7.21 -2.00
CA ALA A 157 10.72 -6.78 -2.05
C ALA A 157 9.96 -7.32 -3.27
N ILE A 158 10.67 -7.78 -4.31
CA ILE A 158 10.06 -8.48 -5.44
C ILE A 158 9.28 -9.74 -5.00
N ASP A 159 9.69 -10.41 -3.92
CA ASP A 159 9.00 -11.59 -3.39
C ASP A 159 7.58 -11.25 -2.93
N TYR A 160 7.40 -10.05 -2.35
CA TYR A 160 6.09 -9.54 -1.97
C TYR A 160 5.28 -9.10 -3.19
N ILE A 161 5.89 -8.36 -4.13
CA ILE A 161 5.22 -7.92 -5.36
C ILE A 161 4.78 -9.11 -6.22
N ASN A 162 5.56 -10.19 -6.27
CA ASN A 162 5.20 -11.42 -6.99
C ASN A 162 4.04 -12.17 -6.32
N PHE A 163 3.85 -12.01 -5.02
CA PHE A 163 2.73 -12.61 -4.29
C PHE A 163 1.41 -11.86 -4.46
N MET A 164 1.46 -10.58 -4.86
CA MET A 164 0.27 -9.79 -5.18
C MET A 164 -0.46 -10.35 -6.40
N PRO A 165 -1.81 -10.28 -6.44
CA PRO A 165 -2.58 -10.72 -7.59
C PRO A 165 -2.24 -9.88 -8.82
N ARG A 166 -2.36 -10.47 -10.02
CA ARG A 166 -2.22 -9.75 -11.30
C ARG A 166 -3.53 -9.15 -11.80
N ASN A 167 -4.64 -9.56 -11.19
CA ASN A 167 -5.98 -9.04 -11.40
C ASN A 167 -6.79 -9.26 -10.11
N GLU A 168 -7.49 -8.24 -9.61
CA GLU A 168 -8.38 -8.33 -8.45
C GLU A 168 -9.50 -7.28 -8.52
N GLY A 169 -10.70 -7.62 -8.06
CA GLY A 169 -11.84 -6.68 -8.01
C GLY A 169 -12.14 -6.04 -9.37
N ASN A 170 -12.25 -4.71 -9.41
CA ASN A 170 -12.54 -3.93 -10.62
C ASN A 170 -11.28 -3.37 -11.28
N PHE A 171 -10.22 -4.19 -11.30
CA PHE A 171 -8.90 -3.84 -11.79
C PHE A 171 -8.93 -3.19 -13.19
N GLU A 172 -9.77 -3.70 -14.10
CA GLU A 172 -9.84 -3.19 -15.48
C GLU A 172 -10.36 -1.75 -15.54
N GLN A 173 -11.41 -1.43 -14.76
CA GLN A 173 -11.94 -0.07 -14.71
C GLN A 173 -10.96 0.89 -14.02
N LEU A 174 -10.33 0.47 -12.91
CA LEU A 174 -9.32 1.26 -12.22
C LEU A 174 -8.11 1.52 -13.13
N ALA A 175 -7.63 0.48 -13.82
CA ALA A 175 -6.52 0.57 -14.78
C ALA A 175 -6.83 1.55 -15.90
N ALA A 176 -8.03 1.51 -16.48
CA ALA A 176 -8.45 2.43 -17.53
C ALA A 176 -8.44 3.91 -17.06
N HIS A 177 -8.91 4.18 -15.83
CA HIS A 177 -8.88 5.52 -15.27
C HIS A 177 -7.46 6.02 -14.98
N LEU A 178 -6.59 5.16 -14.46
CA LEU A 178 -5.20 5.52 -14.15
C LEU A 178 -4.36 5.71 -15.42
N ALA A 179 -4.63 4.93 -16.47
CA ALA A 179 -3.96 5.04 -17.76
C ALA A 179 -4.05 6.46 -18.34
N GLY A 180 -5.25 7.08 -18.30
CA GLY A 180 -5.43 8.46 -18.78
C GLY A 180 -4.58 9.49 -18.02
N TRP A 181 -4.40 9.30 -16.70
CA TRP A 181 -3.58 10.18 -15.87
C TRP A 181 -2.07 9.96 -16.03
N LEU A 182 -1.64 8.82 -16.59
CA LEU A 182 -0.23 8.58 -16.92
C LEU A 182 0.19 9.24 -18.24
N ASP A 183 -0.75 9.50 -19.15
CA ASP A 183 -0.45 10.09 -20.45
C ASP A 183 -0.37 11.62 -20.42
N ALA A 184 -1.18 12.26 -19.57
CA ALA A 184 -1.36 13.71 -19.62
C ALA A 184 -0.21 14.52 -18.98
N PRO A 185 0.25 14.22 -17.75
CA PRO A 185 1.30 14.99 -17.09
C PRO A 185 2.68 14.71 -17.68
N GLU A 186 3.47 15.75 -17.90
CA GLU A 186 4.84 15.64 -18.44
C GLU A 186 5.72 14.75 -17.57
N ILE A 187 5.64 14.90 -16.24
CA ILE A 187 6.40 14.08 -15.29
C ILE A 187 6.13 12.58 -15.46
N CYS A 188 4.89 12.17 -15.72
CA CYS A 188 4.54 10.78 -15.94
C CYS A 188 5.19 10.24 -17.22
N ARG A 189 5.22 11.06 -18.29
CA ARG A 189 5.85 10.69 -19.56
C ARG A 189 7.38 10.61 -19.44
N SER A 190 8.01 11.58 -18.79
CA SER A 190 9.47 11.58 -18.55
C SER A 190 9.89 10.40 -17.67
N ALA A 191 9.11 10.05 -16.65
CA ALA A 191 9.38 8.89 -15.81
C ALA A 191 9.25 7.56 -16.58
N GLN A 192 8.19 7.43 -17.41
CA GLN A 192 8.02 6.28 -18.32
C GLN A 192 9.20 6.15 -19.29
N ALA A 193 9.64 7.25 -19.89
CA ALA A 193 10.78 7.28 -20.80
C ALA A 193 12.09 6.89 -20.12
N SER A 194 12.31 7.36 -18.88
CA SER A 194 13.51 7.01 -18.08
C SER A 194 13.62 5.51 -17.87
N LEU A 195 12.53 4.85 -17.46
CA LEU A 195 12.48 3.39 -17.29
C LEU A 195 12.64 2.66 -18.63
N ALA A 196 11.89 3.06 -19.66
CA ALA A 196 11.95 2.44 -20.98
C ALA A 196 13.36 2.50 -21.58
N SER A 197 14.02 3.66 -21.52
CA SER A 197 15.37 3.84 -22.02
C SER A 197 16.40 3.02 -21.25
N HIS A 198 16.30 2.97 -19.91
CA HIS A 198 17.25 2.22 -19.08
C HIS A 198 17.22 0.72 -19.38
N PHE A 199 16.02 0.14 -19.53
CA PHE A 199 15.86 -1.30 -19.79
C PHE A 199 15.87 -1.66 -21.28
N GLN A 200 16.04 -0.69 -22.18
CA GLN A 200 15.97 -0.88 -23.64
C GLN A 200 14.63 -1.49 -24.09
N LEU A 201 13.54 -1.03 -23.45
CA LEU A 201 12.17 -1.46 -23.72
C LEU A 201 11.38 -0.34 -24.37
N THR A 202 10.26 -0.69 -25.00
CA THR A 202 9.29 0.30 -25.47
C THR A 202 8.41 0.80 -24.31
N GLN A 203 7.85 2.01 -24.45
CA GLN A 203 6.87 2.50 -23.48
C GLN A 203 5.63 1.58 -23.37
N ALA A 204 5.26 0.90 -24.46
CA ALA A 204 4.14 -0.06 -24.49
C ALA A 204 4.39 -1.33 -23.64
N GLU A 205 5.63 -1.62 -23.26
CA GLU A 205 6.02 -2.73 -22.39
C GLU A 205 6.13 -2.30 -20.93
N VAL A 206 6.59 -1.07 -20.68
CA VAL A 206 6.76 -0.51 -19.33
C VAL A 206 5.42 -0.04 -18.74
N ARG A 207 4.60 0.63 -19.54
CA ARG A 207 3.35 1.26 -19.10
C ARG A 207 2.39 0.29 -18.40
N PRO A 208 2.12 -0.94 -18.90
CA PRO A 208 1.26 -1.88 -18.21
C PRO A 208 1.76 -2.24 -16.81
N VAL A 209 3.08 -2.23 -16.60
CA VAL A 209 3.69 -2.50 -15.29
C VAL A 209 3.46 -1.35 -14.32
N ILE A 210 3.54 -0.10 -14.78
CA ILE A 210 3.24 1.08 -13.96
C ILE A 210 1.76 1.12 -13.59
N ILE A 211 0.87 0.85 -14.54
CA ILE A 211 -0.58 0.77 -14.29
C ILE A 211 -0.87 -0.32 -13.26
N TYR A 212 -0.26 -1.49 -13.40
CA TYR A 212 -0.35 -2.57 -12.43
C TYR A 212 0.10 -2.13 -11.03
N ALA A 213 1.26 -1.50 -10.92
CA ALA A 213 1.79 -1.03 -9.65
C ALA A 213 0.87 0.02 -9.01
N LEU A 214 0.36 0.98 -9.77
CA LEU A 214 -0.63 1.95 -9.28
C LEU A 214 -1.90 1.25 -8.80
N CYS A 215 -2.47 0.33 -9.58
CA CYS A 215 -3.66 -0.43 -9.16
C CYS A 215 -3.42 -1.14 -7.82
N MET A 216 -2.28 -1.82 -7.66
CA MET A 216 -1.92 -2.47 -6.38
C MET A 216 -1.77 -1.46 -5.26
N ILE A 217 -1.18 -0.29 -5.51
CA ILE A 217 -1.08 0.77 -4.51
C ILE A 217 -2.47 1.24 -4.07
N TYR A 218 -3.38 1.50 -5.01
CA TYR A 218 -4.73 1.95 -4.66
C TYR A 218 -5.55 0.89 -3.93
N SER A 219 -5.46 -0.37 -4.35
CA SER A 219 -6.27 -1.44 -3.76
C SER A 219 -5.71 -1.97 -2.43
N ARG A 220 -4.44 -1.75 -2.12
CA ARG A 220 -3.75 -2.38 -0.98
C ARG A 220 -3.04 -1.43 -0.03
N MET A 221 -3.02 -0.12 -0.30
CA MET A 221 -2.37 0.81 0.60
C MET A 221 -3.01 0.78 1.99
N VAL A 222 -2.17 0.82 3.00
CA VAL A 222 -2.53 1.20 4.36
C VAL A 222 -2.17 2.69 4.49
N PRO A 223 -3.16 3.58 4.71
CA PRO A 223 -2.89 4.98 4.99
C PRO A 223 -2.08 5.10 6.29
N MET A 224 -0.88 5.65 6.21
CA MET A 224 -0.01 5.86 7.36
C MET A 224 0.01 7.34 7.73
N ASP A 225 -0.63 7.68 8.85
CA ASP A 225 -0.67 9.02 9.44
C ASP A 225 0.24 9.15 10.67
N HIS A 226 0.72 8.05 11.23
CA HIS A 226 1.54 8.09 12.43
C HIS A 226 2.93 8.70 12.16
N ARG A 227 3.20 9.86 12.78
CA ARG A 227 4.39 10.69 12.56
C ARG A 227 5.69 9.91 12.73
N ALA A 228 5.80 9.09 13.78
CA ALA A 228 7.00 8.31 14.02
C ALA A 228 7.31 7.34 12.87
N CYS A 229 6.28 6.71 12.27
CA CYS A 229 6.45 5.83 11.11
C CYS A 229 6.94 6.61 9.90
N LEU A 230 6.35 7.79 9.65
CA LEU A 230 6.72 8.64 8.52
C LEU A 230 8.13 9.22 8.65
N GLN A 231 8.48 9.73 9.83
CA GLN A 231 9.82 10.22 10.14
C GLN A 231 10.85 9.10 9.97
N TYR A 232 10.61 7.92 10.58
CA TYR A 232 11.52 6.78 10.41
C TYR A 232 11.65 6.34 8.95
N ALA A 233 10.53 6.26 8.22
CA ALA A 233 10.50 5.87 6.83
C ALA A 233 11.30 6.83 5.93
N LEU A 234 11.38 8.12 6.27
CA LEU A 234 11.96 9.17 5.42
C LEU A 234 13.22 9.85 6.01
N GLN A 235 13.71 9.41 7.17
CA GLN A 235 14.85 10.02 7.91
C GLN A 235 16.16 10.17 7.12
N SER A 236 16.34 9.46 6.01
CA SER A 236 17.53 9.51 5.15
C SER A 236 17.20 9.82 3.70
N THR A 237 16.16 10.63 3.48
CA THR A 237 15.71 11.04 2.14
C THR A 237 15.61 12.57 2.08
N PRO A 238 15.41 13.16 0.89
CA PRO A 238 15.15 14.60 0.75
C PRO A 238 13.96 15.10 1.60
N LEU A 239 13.07 14.21 2.01
CA LEU A 239 11.84 14.52 2.75
C LEU A 239 11.96 14.34 4.27
N ALA A 240 13.17 14.09 4.80
CA ALA A 240 13.38 13.80 6.22
C ALA A 240 12.80 14.84 7.18
N ARG A 241 12.75 16.10 6.74
CA ARG A 241 12.27 17.26 7.53
C ARG A 241 10.83 17.67 7.26
N ALA A 242 10.08 16.91 6.45
CA ALA A 242 8.72 17.27 6.06
C ALA A 242 7.75 17.42 7.25
N TRP A 243 8.05 16.80 8.39
CA TRP A 243 7.20 16.81 9.59
C TRP A 243 7.87 17.45 10.82
N ASP A 244 8.89 18.28 10.63
CA ASP A 244 9.55 18.99 11.73
C ASP A 244 8.62 20.07 12.32
N ASN A 245 7.80 20.71 11.48
CA ASN A 245 6.79 21.66 11.93
C ASN A 245 5.50 20.93 12.36
N ILE A 246 5.44 20.58 13.64
CA ILE A 246 4.28 19.87 14.23
C ILE A 246 2.99 20.67 14.08
N GLU A 247 3.01 21.97 14.36
CA GLU A 247 1.83 22.84 14.31
C GLU A 247 1.20 22.88 12.91
N ALA A 248 2.02 22.92 11.86
CA ALA A 248 1.54 22.98 10.48
C ALA A 248 1.04 21.62 9.94
N THR A 249 1.47 20.51 10.53
CA THR A 249 1.30 19.17 9.94
C THR A 249 0.48 18.21 10.79
N ALA A 250 0.21 18.55 12.05
CA ALA A 250 -0.53 17.68 12.96
C ALA A 250 -1.99 17.51 12.52
N ALA A 251 -2.52 16.31 12.71
CA ALA A 251 -3.93 16.06 12.51
C ALA A 251 -4.77 16.79 13.58
N PRO A 252 -5.98 17.25 13.25
CA PRO A 252 -6.94 17.65 14.27
C PRO A 252 -7.19 16.48 15.23
N ALA A 253 -7.29 16.72 16.55
CA ALA A 253 -7.73 15.67 17.45
C ALA A 253 -9.15 15.24 17.05
N ALA A 254 -9.38 13.93 16.98
CA ALA A 254 -10.71 13.40 16.80
C ALA A 254 -11.62 13.95 17.91
N LEU A 255 -12.79 14.49 17.54
CA LEU A 255 -13.78 14.88 18.54
C LEU A 255 -14.12 13.65 19.39
N PRO A 256 -14.32 13.82 20.71
CA PRO A 256 -14.79 12.71 21.54
C PRO A 256 -16.11 12.19 20.97
N PRO A 257 -16.37 10.87 21.04
CA PRO A 257 -17.62 10.29 20.57
C PRO A 257 -18.83 10.96 21.25
N PRO A 258 -19.99 11.07 20.58
CA PRO A 258 -21.16 11.71 21.14
C PRO A 258 -21.78 10.81 22.21
N SER A 259 -21.32 10.91 23.45
CA SER A 259 -22.06 10.44 24.65
C SER A 259 -21.35 10.84 25.94
N SER A 260 -21.66 12.02 26.44
CA SER A 260 -22.07 12.24 27.84
C SER A 260 -22.42 13.72 28.01
N ALA A 261 -23.65 13.95 28.44
CA ALA A 261 -24.16 15.28 28.75
C ALA A 261 -23.34 15.93 29.88
N GLY A 262 -23.13 17.25 29.76
CA GLY A 262 -22.87 18.13 30.89
C GLY A 262 -21.41 18.56 31.08
N GLY A 263 -21.12 19.82 30.74
CA GLY A 263 -19.90 20.50 31.17
C GLY A 263 -19.39 21.49 30.13
N ALA A 264 -19.89 22.72 30.20
CA ALA A 264 -19.31 23.84 29.46
C ALA A 264 -17.87 24.09 29.94
N GLY A 265 -16.91 23.68 29.13
CA GLY A 265 -15.51 24.07 29.22
C GLY A 265 -15.00 24.25 27.79
N ALA A 266 -14.58 25.46 27.44
CA ALA A 266 -14.01 25.79 26.15
C ALA A 266 -12.75 24.92 25.92
N GLY A 267 -12.92 23.80 25.23
CA GLY A 267 -11.82 22.91 24.86
C GLY A 267 -11.03 23.54 23.72
N SER A 268 -9.77 23.88 23.97
CA SER A 268 -8.79 24.15 22.93
C SER A 268 -8.92 23.11 21.82
N SER A 269 -8.94 23.54 20.57
CA SER A 269 -8.82 22.68 19.39
C SER A 269 -7.53 21.86 19.49
N GLY A 270 -7.58 20.72 20.17
CA GLY A 270 -6.43 19.87 20.40
C GLY A 270 -5.97 19.34 19.05
N VAL A 271 -4.69 19.50 18.74
CA VAL A 271 -4.05 18.76 17.66
C VAL A 271 -3.49 17.46 18.22
N ASN A 272 -3.53 16.37 17.47
CA ASN A 272 -2.82 15.15 17.86
C ASN A 272 -1.39 15.21 17.28
N PRO A 273 -0.35 15.45 18.11
CA PRO A 273 1.01 15.61 17.62
C PRO A 273 1.59 14.31 17.05
N SER A 274 1.08 13.14 17.47
CA SER A 274 1.51 11.83 16.97
C SER A 274 1.02 11.56 15.55
N LEU A 275 -0.03 12.24 15.09
CA LEU A 275 -0.63 12.01 13.76
C LEU A 275 -0.37 13.19 12.83
N VAL A 276 -0.28 12.91 11.54
CA VAL A 276 -0.18 13.93 10.49
C VAL A 276 -1.53 14.06 9.77
N ARG A 277 -1.81 15.26 9.27
CA ARG A 277 -3.09 15.57 8.62
C ARG A 277 -3.36 14.71 7.38
N ASP A 278 -2.35 14.53 6.54
CA ASP A 278 -2.47 13.83 5.26
C ASP A 278 -1.64 12.54 5.28
N PRO A 279 -2.28 11.36 5.37
CA PRO A 279 -1.57 10.08 5.46
C PRO A 279 -0.83 9.75 4.16
N ILE A 280 0.25 8.99 4.25
CA ILE A 280 0.99 8.47 3.07
C ILE A 280 0.66 6.99 2.84
N SER A 281 0.58 6.58 1.58
CA SER A 281 0.38 5.19 1.19
C SER A 281 1.58 4.31 1.55
N PHE A 282 1.38 3.33 2.44
CA PHE A 282 2.32 2.25 2.69
C PHE A 282 1.73 0.94 2.16
N LEU A 283 2.55 0.08 1.55
CA LEU A 283 2.17 -1.31 1.29
C LEU A 283 2.73 -2.17 2.41
N CYS A 284 1.82 -2.83 3.11
CA CYS A 284 2.04 -3.43 4.41
C CYS A 284 1.83 -4.94 4.31
N PRO A 285 2.89 -5.73 4.00
CA PRO A 285 2.77 -7.17 3.84
C PRO A 285 1.96 -7.83 4.95
N VAL A 286 1.09 -8.76 4.58
CA VAL A 286 0.15 -9.47 5.48
C VAL A 286 -1.02 -8.58 5.92
N ILE A 287 -0.78 -7.37 6.43
CA ILE A 287 -1.86 -6.45 6.84
C ILE A 287 -2.75 -6.09 5.64
N ASP A 288 -2.15 -5.85 4.48
CA ASP A 288 -2.83 -5.56 3.22
C ASP A 288 -3.63 -6.75 2.62
N MET A 289 -3.63 -7.90 3.29
CA MET A 289 -4.48 -9.06 2.97
C MET A 289 -5.77 -9.07 3.79
N CYS A 290 -5.93 -8.14 4.72
CA CYS A 290 -7.17 -7.97 5.48
C CYS A 290 -8.23 -7.32 4.60
N ASN A 291 -9.40 -7.95 4.48
CA ASN A 291 -10.46 -7.47 3.61
C ASN A 291 -11.32 -6.39 4.27
N HIS A 292 -12.10 -5.68 3.47
CA HIS A 292 -13.03 -4.69 3.96
C HIS A 292 -14.31 -5.30 4.56
N SER A 293 -14.78 -4.73 5.67
CA SER A 293 -16.16 -4.86 6.17
C SER A 293 -16.58 -3.59 6.92
N ASP A 294 -17.88 -3.26 6.93
CA ASP A 294 -18.42 -2.24 7.85
C ASP A 294 -18.45 -2.73 9.30
N ASN A 295 -18.51 -4.05 9.49
CA ASN A 295 -18.44 -4.70 10.80
C ASN A 295 -17.00 -5.17 11.06
N GLU A 296 -16.06 -4.22 11.05
CA GLU A 296 -14.65 -4.52 11.28
C GLU A 296 -14.40 -5.17 12.65
N ASN A 297 -13.54 -6.18 12.67
CA ASN A 297 -13.11 -6.85 13.90
C ASN A 297 -11.62 -6.62 14.20
N VAL A 298 -10.89 -5.98 13.29
CA VAL A 298 -9.49 -5.56 13.46
C VAL A 298 -9.26 -4.14 12.93
N ALA A 299 -8.26 -3.46 13.47
CA ALA A 299 -7.79 -2.16 12.99
C ALA A 299 -6.27 -2.11 12.94
N VAL A 300 -5.74 -1.25 12.06
CA VAL A 300 -4.32 -0.90 12.04
C VAL A 300 -4.02 0.07 13.18
N MET A 301 -3.00 -0.22 13.97
CA MET A 301 -2.55 0.64 15.06
C MET A 301 -1.03 0.74 15.10
N VAL A 302 -0.53 1.92 15.47
CA VAL A 302 0.88 2.16 15.74
C VAL A 302 1.02 2.52 17.23
N PRO A 303 1.68 1.70 18.05
CA PRO A 303 1.88 2.01 19.47
C PRO A 303 2.78 3.25 19.67
N ASP A 304 2.36 4.25 20.45
CA ASP A 304 3.19 5.44 20.73
C ASP A 304 4.52 5.09 21.46
N ASN A 305 4.52 4.03 22.27
CA ASN A 305 5.68 3.60 23.05
C ASN A 305 6.60 2.69 22.24
N HIS A 306 7.49 3.26 21.46
CA HIS A 306 8.58 2.53 20.82
C HIS A 306 9.88 2.67 21.61
N ALA A 307 10.35 1.56 22.17
CA ALA A 307 11.76 1.46 22.54
C ALA A 307 12.59 1.61 21.25
N ALA A 308 13.67 2.40 21.29
CA ALA A 308 14.54 2.61 20.15
C ALA A 308 15.03 1.25 19.61
N SER A 309 14.48 0.83 18.47
CA SER A 309 14.82 -0.41 17.78
C SER A 309 15.38 -0.06 16.41
N VAL A 310 16.38 -0.82 15.96
CA VAL A 310 16.94 -0.70 14.61
C VAL A 310 15.89 -0.96 13.53
N ALA A 311 14.79 -1.65 13.85
CA ALA A 311 13.67 -1.89 12.93
C ALA A 311 12.64 -0.74 12.91
N GLY A 312 12.82 0.27 13.76
CA GLY A 312 11.92 1.41 13.87
C GLY A 312 10.58 1.10 14.53
N PRO A 313 9.60 1.99 14.37
CA PRO A 313 8.21 1.79 14.77
C PRO A 313 7.61 0.50 14.23
N ALA A 314 6.63 -0.04 14.95
CA ALA A 314 5.89 -1.23 14.55
C ALA A 314 4.45 -0.88 14.20
N ILE A 315 3.98 -1.36 13.06
CA ILE A 315 2.61 -1.30 12.60
C ILE A 315 1.94 -2.61 13.00
N CYS A 316 0.85 -2.52 13.76
CA CYS A 316 0.12 -3.67 14.27
C CYS A 316 -1.25 -3.78 13.61
N LEU A 317 -1.70 -5.00 13.34
CA LEU A 317 -3.12 -5.30 13.13
C LEU A 317 -3.66 -5.85 14.46
N ARG A 318 -4.59 -5.14 15.11
CA ARG A 318 -5.10 -5.47 16.44
C ARG A 318 -6.59 -5.73 16.42
N THR A 319 -7.04 -6.71 17.20
CA THR A 319 -8.47 -7.02 17.36
C THR A 319 -9.23 -5.95 18.13
N LEU A 320 -10.41 -5.57 17.62
CA LEU A 320 -11.36 -4.63 18.24
C LEU A 320 -12.38 -5.35 19.13
N CYS A 321 -12.62 -6.63 18.85
CA CYS A 321 -13.51 -7.53 19.57
C CYS A 321 -12.88 -8.94 19.64
N PRO A 322 -13.41 -9.87 20.45
CA PRO A 322 -13.01 -11.26 20.38
C PRO A 322 -13.30 -11.84 18.98
N VAL A 323 -12.38 -12.62 18.43
CA VAL A 323 -12.48 -13.24 17.11
C VAL A 323 -12.37 -14.76 17.25
N ALA A 324 -13.29 -15.51 16.67
CA ALA A 324 -13.30 -16.96 16.74
C ALA A 324 -12.32 -17.61 15.75
N LYS A 325 -11.84 -18.81 16.07
CA LYS A 325 -11.06 -19.63 15.13
C LYS A 325 -11.84 -19.86 13.83
N GLY A 326 -11.20 -19.60 12.69
CA GLY A 326 -11.78 -19.76 11.36
C GLY A 326 -12.54 -18.54 10.87
N GLU A 327 -12.77 -17.53 11.72
CA GLU A 327 -13.37 -16.26 11.34
C GLU A 327 -12.40 -15.44 10.47
N GLU A 328 -12.93 -14.66 9.54
CA GLU A 328 -12.16 -13.72 8.75
C GLU A 328 -11.82 -12.46 9.55
N LEU A 329 -10.59 -11.98 9.41
CA LEU A 329 -10.20 -10.67 9.94
C LEU A 329 -10.51 -9.59 8.89
N THR A 330 -11.32 -8.62 9.28
CA THR A 330 -11.79 -7.53 8.42
C THR A 330 -11.57 -6.17 9.06
N MET A 331 -11.25 -5.17 8.23
CA MET A 331 -11.01 -3.79 8.64
C MET A 331 -11.80 -2.79 7.79
N LYS A 332 -12.03 -1.58 8.30
CA LYS A 332 -12.58 -0.50 7.50
C LYS A 332 -11.47 0.17 6.69
N TYR A 333 -11.65 0.28 5.37
CA TYR A 333 -10.65 0.92 4.49
C TYR A 333 -10.66 2.45 4.56
N GLY A 334 -11.64 3.05 5.25
CA GLY A 334 -11.72 4.50 5.46
C GLY A 334 -12.00 5.33 4.20
N ALA A 335 -12.26 4.68 3.06
CA ALA A 335 -12.54 5.34 1.78
C ALA A 335 -14.03 5.71 1.64
N ALA A 336 -14.31 6.78 0.89
CA ALA A 336 -15.69 7.15 0.60
C ALA A 336 -16.37 6.09 -0.29
N PRO A 337 -17.70 5.90 -0.24
CA PRO A 337 -18.40 4.86 -1.01
C PRO A 337 -18.09 4.85 -2.52
N HIS A 338 -17.88 6.02 -3.12
CA HIS A 338 -17.52 6.13 -4.54
C HIS A 338 -16.09 5.66 -4.83
N GLU A 339 -15.15 5.87 -3.90
CA GLU A 339 -13.78 5.36 -3.97
C GLU A 339 -13.78 3.85 -3.74
N LEU A 340 -14.61 3.35 -2.81
CA LEU A 340 -14.81 1.92 -2.59
C LEU A 340 -15.27 1.20 -3.87
N LYS A 341 -16.22 1.80 -4.58
CA LYS A 341 -16.71 1.33 -5.88
C LYS A 341 -15.65 1.39 -6.98
N LEU A 342 -14.92 2.51 -7.07
CA LEU A 342 -13.92 2.74 -8.11
C LEU A 342 -12.71 1.81 -7.97
N ILE A 343 -12.17 1.69 -6.76
CA ILE A 343 -10.92 1.00 -6.49
C ILE A 343 -11.14 -0.51 -6.33
N TRP A 344 -12.17 -0.90 -5.59
CA TRP A 344 -12.40 -2.31 -5.24
C TRP A 344 -13.62 -2.93 -5.92
N GLY A 345 -14.37 -2.17 -6.72
CA GLY A 345 -15.55 -2.71 -7.42
C GLY A 345 -16.72 -3.02 -6.51
N MET A 346 -16.71 -2.54 -5.26
CA MET A 346 -17.78 -2.79 -4.30
C MET A 346 -19.04 -2.01 -4.73
N GLN A 347 -19.94 -2.68 -5.46
CA GLN A 347 -21.34 -2.30 -5.60
C GLN A 347 -22.14 -3.21 -4.65
N ASP A 348 -22.93 -2.63 -3.76
CA ASP A 348 -23.99 -3.33 -3.00
C ASP A 348 -23.56 -4.49 -2.07
N ILE A 349 -22.43 -4.40 -1.35
CA ILE A 349 -21.95 -5.51 -0.47
C ILE A 349 -22.21 -5.26 1.04
N LEU A 350 -23.03 -4.29 1.41
CA LEU A 350 -23.44 -4.08 2.81
C LEU A 350 -24.94 -3.72 2.86
N GLN A 351 -25.78 -4.72 2.54
CA GLN A 351 -27.12 -4.82 3.11
C GLN A 351 -27.13 -5.89 4.19
#